data_AF-A0A9Q1HK36-F1
#
_entry.id   AF-A0A9Q1HK36-F1
#
_cell.length_a   1.000
_cell.length_b   1.000
_cell.length_c   1.000
_cell.angle_alpha   90.00
_cell.angle_beta   90.00
_cell.angle_gamma   90.00
#
_symmetry.space_group_name_H-M   'P 1'
#
loop_
_entity.id
_entity.type
_entity.pdbx_description
1 polymer ?
#
loop_
_entity_poly.entity_id
_entity_poly.type
_entity_poly.pdbx_seq_one_letter_code
_entity_poly.pdbx_strand_id
1 'polypeptide(L)'
;MHVLVNHVPNALRLHGNIEHFSQQGLEKLNDNVTACFIRSSSQIKMEAFREVMQKQNRIHHLAISCQRENVTVSCSICKNSGHNKRTCHGDRP
;
A
#
# COMPACT_ATOMS: atom_id res chain seq x y z
N MET A 1 8.67 6.72 7.02
CA MET A 1 9.46 7.32 5.92
C MET A 1 10.60 6.41 5.42
N HIS A 2 10.45 5.08 5.37
CA HIS A 2 11.53 4.17 4.96
C HIS A 2 11.85 4.23 3.46
N VAL A 3 10.82 4.26 2.61
CA VAL A 3 10.97 4.22 1.15
C VAL A 3 11.61 5.48 0.60
N LEU A 4 11.20 6.64 1.13
CA LEU A 4 11.73 7.93 0.70
C LEU A 4 13.22 8.09 1.01
N VAL A 5 13.67 7.61 2.17
CA VAL A 5 15.08 7.78 2.57
C VAL A 5 15.98 6.77 1.88
N ASN A 6 15.55 5.52 1.73
CA ASN A 6 16.45 4.44 1.29
C ASN A 6 16.37 4.10 -0.20
N HIS A 7 15.22 4.33 -0.84
CA HIS A 7 14.98 3.84 -2.22
C HIS A 7 14.94 4.97 -3.25
N VAL A 8 14.46 6.15 -2.88
CA VAL A 8 14.37 7.31 -3.80
C VAL A 8 15.72 7.74 -4.38
N PRO A 9 16.84 7.81 -3.62
CA PRO A 9 18.14 8.17 -4.20
C PRO A 9 18.59 7.19 -5.30
N ASN A 10 18.37 5.89 -5.09
CA ASN A 10 18.70 4.87 -6.08
C ASN A 10 17.80 4.97 -7.32
N ALA A 11 16.51 5.21 -7.13
CA ALA A 11 15.56 5.40 -8.23
C ALA A 11 15.90 6.65 -9.07
N LEU A 12 16.26 7.76 -8.42
CA LEU A 12 16.70 8.98 -9.10
C LEU A 12 18.01 8.77 -9.86
N ARG A 13 18.97 8.01 -9.31
CA ARG A 13 20.21 7.68 -10.01
C ARG A 13 19.98 6.84 -11.27
N LEU A 14 19.03 5.92 -11.23
CA LEU A 14 18.73 5.03 -12.36
C LEU A 14 17.86 5.68 -13.44
N HIS A 15 16.91 6.54 -13.04
CA HIS A 15 15.87 7.04 -13.95
C HIS A 15 15.90 8.55 -14.16
N GLY A 16 16.67 9.30 -13.38
CA GLY A 16 16.80 10.77 -13.47
C GLY A 16 15.58 11.54 -12.94
N ASN A 17 14.37 11.05 -13.19
CA ASN A 17 13.12 11.63 -12.70
C ASN A 17 12.12 10.51 -12.33
N ILE A 18 11.52 10.63 -11.14
CA ILE A 18 10.52 9.68 -10.63
C ILE A 18 9.06 10.09 -10.87
N GLU A 19 8.81 11.32 -11.33
CA GLU A 19 7.46 11.90 -11.54
C GLU A 19 6.60 11.05 -12.47
N HIS A 20 7.21 10.52 -13.54
CA HIS A 20 6.55 9.64 -14.52
C HIS A 20 6.08 8.31 -13.91
N PHE A 21 6.60 7.91 -12.75
CA PHE A 21 6.25 6.66 -12.06
C PHE A 21 5.29 6.87 -10.88
N SER A 22 4.82 8.09 -10.65
CA SER A 22 3.89 8.42 -9.56
C SER A 22 2.53 7.72 -9.67
N GLN A 23 2.23 7.08 -10.82
CA GLN A 23 0.93 6.50 -11.17
C GLN A 23 -0.26 7.48 -11.11
N GLN A 24 -0.02 8.78 -10.90
CA GLN A 24 -1.07 9.79 -10.77
C GLN A 24 -1.99 9.87 -11.99
N GLY A 25 -1.47 9.59 -13.19
CA GLY A 25 -2.27 9.51 -14.41
C GLY A 25 -3.28 8.34 -14.41
N LEU A 26 -2.89 7.19 -13.88
CA LEU A 26 -3.77 6.01 -13.78
C LEU A 26 -4.89 6.24 -12.77
N GLU A 27 -4.59 6.91 -11.65
CA GLU A 27 -5.58 7.30 -10.65
C GLU A 27 -6.65 8.21 -11.28
N LYS A 28 -6.23 9.26 -12.01
CA LYS A 28 -7.15 10.17 -12.71
C LYS A 28 -7.98 9.48 -13.79
N LEU A 29 -7.41 8.51 -14.52
CA LEU A 29 -8.15 7.73 -15.50
C LEU A 29 -9.23 6.88 -14.83
N ASN A 30 -8.92 6.25 -13.71
CA ASN A 30 -9.91 5.50 -12.93
C ASN A 30 -11.03 6.41 -12.39
N ASP A 31 -10.72 7.65 -11.98
CA ASP A 31 -11.73 8.63 -11.58
C ASP A 31 -12.66 9.02 -12.75
N ASN A 32 -12.09 9.28 -13.92
CA ASN A 32 -12.86 9.60 -15.13
C ASN A 32 -13.74 8.44 -15.59
N VAL A 33 -13.20 7.21 -15.61
CA VAL A 33 -13.97 6.01 -15.95
C VAL A 33 -15.08 5.79 -14.93
N THR A 34 -14.79 5.96 -13.64
CA THR A 34 -15.80 5.87 -12.57
C THR A 34 -16.88 6.94 -12.75
N ALA A 35 -16.51 8.18 -13.05
CA ALA A 35 -17.47 9.27 -13.29
C ALA A 35 -18.31 9.02 -14.55
N CYS A 36 -17.71 8.55 -15.65
CA CYS A 36 -18.43 8.20 -16.87
C CYS A 36 -19.40 7.06 -16.63
N PHE A 37 -18.97 6.00 -15.94
CA PHE A 37 -19.82 4.87 -15.58
C PHE A 37 -20.99 5.29 -14.68
N ILE A 38 -20.76 6.10 -13.65
CA ILE A 38 -21.83 6.61 -12.77
C ILE A 38 -22.81 7.51 -13.56
N ARG A 39 -22.30 8.34 -14.48
CA ARG A 39 -23.14 9.22 -15.31
C ARG A 39 -23.95 8.44 -16.34
N SER A 40 -23.36 7.44 -17.00
CA SER A 40 -24.06 6.60 -17.98
C SER A 40 -25.05 5.63 -17.32
N SER A 41 -24.74 5.16 -16.11
CA SER A 41 -25.63 4.35 -15.29
C SER A 41 -26.65 5.17 -14.49
N SER A 42 -26.73 6.48 -14.67
CA SER A 42 -27.79 7.31 -14.06
C SER A 42 -29.21 6.94 -14.54
N GLN A 43 -29.31 6.09 -15.57
CA GLN A 43 -30.54 5.42 -16.00
C GLN A 43 -30.82 4.08 -15.28
N ILE A 44 -29.82 3.47 -14.61
CA ILE A 44 -29.85 2.21 -13.85
C ILE A 44 -29.41 2.49 -12.40
N LYS A 45 -30.24 3.23 -11.65
CA LYS A 45 -29.82 3.99 -10.45
C LYS A 45 -29.31 3.17 -9.25
N MET A 46 -29.75 1.91 -9.08
CA MET A 46 -29.44 1.14 -7.86
C MET A 46 -28.17 0.29 -7.98
N GLU A 47 -27.96 -0.34 -9.12
CA GLU A 47 -26.85 -1.28 -9.31
C GLU A 47 -25.49 -0.58 -9.33
N ALA A 48 -25.37 0.57 -9.99
CA ALA A 48 -24.13 1.34 -10.02
C ALA A 48 -23.76 1.88 -8.63
N PHE A 49 -24.74 2.35 -7.85
CA PHE A 49 -24.51 2.79 -6.48
C PHE A 49 -24.07 1.62 -5.58
N ARG A 50 -24.69 0.46 -5.75
CA ARG A 50 -24.34 -0.77 -5.04
C ARG A 50 -22.91 -1.21 -5.34
N GLU A 51 -22.48 -1.16 -6.60
CA GLU A 51 -21.11 -1.52 -7.00
C GLU A 51 -20.06 -0.58 -6.41
N VAL A 52 -20.33 0.73 -6.40
CA VAL A 52 -19.44 1.72 -5.77
C VAL A 52 -19.29 1.46 -4.27
N MET A 53 -20.40 1.20 -3.57
CA MET A 53 -20.39 0.87 -2.14
C MET A 53 -19.66 -0.45 -1.87
N GLN A 54 -19.86 -1.47 -2.70
CA GLN A 54 -19.13 -2.73 -2.61
C GLN A 54 -17.62 -2.56 -2.86
N LYS A 55 -17.21 -1.64 -3.73
CA LYS A 55 -15.80 -1.31 -3.95
C LYS A 55 -15.20 -0.64 -2.72
N GLN A 56 -15.90 0.33 -2.12
CA GLN A 56 -15.48 0.95 -0.85
C GLN A 56 -15.36 -0.06 0.29
N ASN A 57 -16.34 -0.95 0.45
CA ASN A 57 -16.29 -2.01 1.48
C ASN A 57 -15.09 -2.94 1.29
N ARG A 58 -14.77 -3.33 0.05
CA ARG A 58 -13.58 -4.14 -0.26
C ARG A 58 -12.29 -3.42 0.12
N ILE A 59 -12.16 -2.14 -0.24
CA ILE A 59 -10.98 -1.33 0.11
C ILE A 59 -10.84 -1.22 1.63
N HIS A 60 -11.94 -0.95 2.35
CA HIS A 60 -11.94 -0.86 3.80
C HIS A 60 -11.54 -2.19 4.47
N HIS A 61 -12.10 -3.30 4.02
CA HIS A 61 -11.74 -4.63 4.54
C HIS A 61 -10.27 -4.96 4.29
N LEU A 62 -9.74 -4.65 3.10
CA LEU A 62 -8.33 -4.82 2.77
C LEU A 62 -7.43 -3.90 3.61
N ALA A 63 -7.84 -2.66 3.88
CA ALA A 63 -7.09 -1.74 4.73
C ALA A 63 -7.01 -2.24 6.18
N ILE A 64 -8.10 -2.81 6.71
CA ILE A 64 -8.13 -3.44 8.04
C ILE A 64 -7.25 -4.69 8.07
N SER A 65 -7.41 -5.59 7.08
CA SER A 65 -6.65 -6.85 7.04
C SER A 65 -5.16 -6.66 6.72
N CYS A 66 -4.79 -5.54 6.10
CA CYS A 66 -3.40 -5.12 5.93
C CYS A 66 -2.80 -4.43 7.17
N GLN A 67 -3.54 -4.29 8.28
CA GLN A 67 -2.93 -4.01 9.58
C GLN A 67 -2.12 -5.25 9.97
N ARG A 68 -0.90 -5.34 9.43
CA ARG A 68 0.10 -6.32 9.82
C ARG A 68 0.30 -6.16 11.32
N GLU A 69 -0.20 -7.11 12.11
CA GLU A 69 0.29 -7.27 13.47
C GLU A 69 1.80 -7.40 13.36
N ASN A 70 2.52 -6.42 13.91
CA ASN A 70 3.97 -6.50 14.02
C ASN A 70 4.25 -7.62 15.01
N VAL A 71 4.32 -8.86 14.51
CA VAL A 71 4.66 -10.01 15.32
C VAL A 71 6.05 -9.73 15.89
N THR A 72 6.09 -9.37 17.16
CA THR A 72 7.33 -9.14 17.88
C THR A 72 8.05 -10.47 17.98
N VAL A 73 9.03 -10.67 17.09
CA VAL A 73 9.90 -11.84 17.13
C VAL A 73 10.82 -11.71 18.34
N SER A 74 10.90 -12.79 19.13
CA SER A 74 11.90 -12.97 20.19
C SER A 74 13.19 -13.52 19.61
N CYS A 75 14.31 -12.87 19.93
CA CYS A 75 15.62 -13.31 19.47
C CYS A 75 16.09 -14.56 20.22
N SER A 76 16.52 -15.60 19.51
CA SER A 76 17.03 -16.82 20.14
C SER A 76 18.43 -16.69 20.76
N ILE A 77 19.17 -15.61 20.48
CA ILE A 77 20.50 -15.35 21.07
C ILE A 77 20.36 -14.63 22.41
N CYS A 78 19.72 -13.46 22.43
CA CYS A 78 19.64 -12.61 23.62
C CYS A 78 18.28 -12.67 24.34
N LYS A 79 17.31 -13.45 23.86
CA LYS A 79 15.94 -13.59 24.37
C LYS A 79 15.09 -12.31 24.39
N ASN A 80 15.62 -11.17 23.94
CA ASN A 80 14.89 -9.91 23.83
C ASN A 80 13.95 -9.90 22.61
N SER A 81 12.84 -9.17 22.71
CA SER A 81 11.85 -8.99 21.64
C SER A 81 12.20 -7.81 20.72
N GLY A 82 11.65 -7.82 19.50
CA GLY A 82 11.79 -6.72 18.53
C GLY A 82 12.89 -6.92 17.49
N HIS A 83 13.62 -8.02 17.53
CA HIS A 83 14.61 -8.39 16.51
C HIS A 83 14.80 -9.91 16.43
N ASN A 84 15.42 -10.39 15.36
CA ASN A 84 15.67 -11.82 15.14
C ASN A 84 17.17 -12.16 15.21
N LYS A 85 17.52 -13.45 15.17
CA LYS A 85 18.92 -13.93 15.22
C LYS A 85 19.86 -13.21 14.23
N ARG A 86 19.35 -12.82 13.06
CA ARG A 86 20.15 -12.19 11.98
C ARG A 86 20.47 -10.72 12.27
N THR A 87 19.66 -10.07 13.10
CA THR A 87 19.74 -8.63 13.44
C THR A 87 20.13 -8.41 14.91
N CYS A 88 20.54 -9.47 15.60
CA CYS A 88 20.97 -9.41 16.99
C CYS A 88 22.37 -8.77 17.10
N HIS A 89 22.50 -7.79 18.01
CA HIS A 89 23.76 -7.13 18.34
C HIS A 89 24.49 -7.76 19.54
N GLY A 90 23.91 -8.76 20.20
CA GLY A 90 24.62 -9.55 21.20
C GLY A 90 25.74 -10.37 20.57
N ASP A 91 26.85 -10.51 21.28
CA ASP A 91 27.98 -11.33 20.84
C ASP A 91 27.50 -12.74 20.50
N ARG A 92 27.74 -13.15 19.26
CA ARG A 92 27.51 -14.53 18.82
C ARG A 92 28.49 -15.42 19.59
N PRO A 93 28.04 -16.47 20.29
CA PRO A 93 28.96 -17.53 20.70
C PRO A 93 29.57 -18.21 19.47
#